data_AF-A0A919DIR4-F1
#
_entry.id   AF-A0A919DIR4-F1
#
_cell.length_a   1.000
_cell.length_b   1.000
_cell.length_c   1.000
_cell.angle_alpha   90.00
_cell.angle_beta   90.00
_cell.angle_gamma   90.00
#
_symmetry.space_group_name_H-M   'P 1'
#
loop_
_entity.id
_entity.type
_entity.pdbx_description
1 polymer ?
#
loop_
_entity_poly.entity_id
_entity_poly.type
_entity_poly.pdbx_seq_one_letter_code
_entity_poly.pdbx_strand_id
1 'polypeptide(L)'
;MLTRIVWLLENSPPLLAACFQRVLSIEDRLARKLAEREGVDPDTDLRPFLAVGAVGTALRAAHHRWAALPQGTAEDLARLREQALQFLNEPLDRHWAEG
;
A
#
# COMPACT_ATOMS: atom_id res chain seq x y z
N MET A 1 4.71 21.28 5.96
CA MET A 1 3.24 21.20 6.09
C MET A 1 2.75 19.76 6.27
N LEU A 2 3.20 18.80 5.43
CA LEU A 2 2.94 17.36 5.59
C LEU A 2 3.32 16.81 6.99
N THR A 3 4.44 17.26 7.55
CA THR A 3 4.91 16.87 8.90
C THR A 3 3.90 17.13 10.02
N ARG A 4 3.10 18.20 9.93
CA ARG A 4 2.07 18.50 10.95
C ARG A 4 0.84 17.62 10.81
N ILE A 5 0.50 17.22 9.58
CA ILE A 5 -0.61 16.30 9.30
C ILE A 5 -0.23 14.89 9.74
N VAL A 6 1.00 14.43 9.45
CA VAL A 6 1.52 13.14 9.94
C VAL A 6 1.56 13.10 11.46
N TRP A 7 2.06 14.15 12.12
CA TRP A 7 2.07 14.24 13.58
C TRP A 7 0.65 14.21 14.19
N LEU A 8 -0.31 14.94 13.61
CA LEU A 8 -1.71 14.93 14.07
C LEU A 8 -2.38 13.57 13.87
N LEU A 9 -2.06 12.87 12.78
CA LEU A 9 -2.54 11.51 12.53
C LEU A 9 -1.97 10.53 13.56
N GLU A 10 -0.68 10.62 13.87
CA GLU A 10 -0.01 9.71 14.80
C GLU A 10 -0.40 9.95 16.27
N ASN A 11 -0.82 11.16 16.63
CA ASN A 11 -1.17 11.55 18.01
C ASN A 11 -2.69 11.63 18.27
N SER A 12 -3.52 11.27 17.30
CA SER A 12 -4.98 11.22 17.44
C SER A 12 -5.53 9.87 16.98
N PRO A 13 -5.80 8.94 17.92
CA PRO A 13 -6.32 7.61 17.59
C PRO A 13 -7.57 7.61 16.68
N PRO A 14 -8.54 8.53 16.84
CA PRO A 14 -9.70 8.59 15.94
C PRO A 14 -9.36 9.00 14.51
N LEU A 15 -8.43 9.95 14.31
CA LEU A 15 -8.03 10.39 12.97
C LEU A 15 -7.22 9.32 12.25
N LEU A 16 -6.34 8.63 12.97
CA LEU A 16 -5.61 7.49 12.45
C LEU A 16 -6.57 6.39 11.98
N ALA A 17 -7.56 6.03 12.81
CA ALA A 17 -8.56 5.04 12.47
C ALA A 17 -9.37 5.46 11.22
N ALA A 18 -9.80 6.72 11.14
CA ALA A 18 -10.51 7.23 9.96
C ALA A 18 -9.66 7.18 8.68
N CYS A 19 -8.37 7.53 8.76
CA CYS A 19 -7.45 7.42 7.63
C CYS A 19 -7.24 5.96 7.21
N PHE A 20 -7.05 5.04 8.16
CA PHE A 20 -6.92 3.62 7.85
C PHE A 20 -8.21 3.04 7.23
N GLN A 21 -9.38 3.38 7.77
CA GLN A 21 -10.67 2.99 7.18
C GLN A 21 -10.80 3.48 5.74
N ARG A 22 -10.37 4.73 5.47
CA ARG A 22 -10.38 5.27 4.11
C ARG A 22 -9.43 4.53 3.18
N VAL A 23 -8.23 4.20 3.64
CA VAL A 23 -7.25 3.42 2.86
C VAL A 23 -7.81 2.04 2.54
N LEU A 24 -8.31 1.30 3.53
CA LEU A 24 -8.88 -0.03 3.34
C LEU A 24 -10.08 -0.02 2.39
N SER A 25 -10.93 1.01 2.44
CA SER A 25 -12.04 1.17 1.49
C SER A 25 -11.55 1.39 0.04
N ILE A 26 -10.44 2.10 -0.14
CA ILE A 26 -9.83 2.28 -1.47
C ILE A 26 -9.22 0.96 -1.95
N GLU A 27 -8.53 0.22 -1.07
CA GLU A 27 -7.94 -1.07 -1.38
C GLU A 27 -9.00 -2.12 -1.77
N ASP A 28 -10.12 -2.23 -1.03
CA ASP A 28 -11.24 -3.12 -1.39
C ASP A 28 -11.77 -2.81 -2.80
N ARG A 29 -11.98 -1.53 -3.12
CA ARG A 29 -12.46 -1.12 -4.44
C ARG A 29 -11.45 -1.42 -5.55
N LEU A 30 -10.15 -1.28 -5.28
CA LEU A 30 -9.10 -1.64 -6.23
C LEU A 30 -9.01 -3.16 -6.41
N ALA A 31 -9.15 -3.94 -5.34
CA ALA A 31 -9.11 -5.40 -5.38
C ALA A 31 -10.27 -5.97 -6.19
N ARG A 32 -11.49 -5.45 -6.02
CA ARG A 32 -12.65 -5.85 -6.82
C ARG A 32 -12.46 -5.54 -8.31
N LYS A 33 -11.91 -4.36 -8.63
CA LYS A 33 -11.55 -4.02 -10.02
C LYS A 33 -10.45 -4.91 -10.60
N LEU A 34 -9.51 -5.36 -9.77
CA LEU A 34 -8.49 -6.31 -10.18
C LEU A 34 -9.13 -7.69 -10.44
N ALA A 35 -10.02 -8.15 -9.55
CA ALA A 35 -10.79 -9.38 -9.75
C ALA A 35 -11.59 -9.37 -11.07
N GLU A 36 -12.28 -8.26 -11.36
CA GLU A 36 -12.98 -8.05 -12.64
C GLU A 36 -12.05 -8.17 -13.85
N ARG A 37 -10.82 -7.65 -13.75
CA ARG A 37 -9.84 -7.71 -14.84
C ARG A 37 -9.23 -9.09 -15.05
N GLU A 38 -9.03 -9.84 -13.97
CA GLU A 38 -8.48 -11.19 -13.99
C GLU A 38 -9.55 -12.27 -14.20
N GLY A 39 -10.84 -11.89 -14.22
CA GLY A 39 -11.96 -12.82 -14.44
C GLY A 39 -12.23 -13.77 -13.27
N VAL A 40 -11.84 -13.39 -12.05
CA VAL A 40 -12.02 -14.19 -10.83
C VAL A 40 -13.14 -13.64 -9.95
N ASP A 41 -13.79 -14.50 -9.17
CA ASP A 41 -14.83 -14.09 -8.22
C ASP A 41 -14.19 -13.52 -6.94
N PRO A 42 -14.37 -12.24 -6.61
CA PRO A 42 -13.76 -11.61 -5.44
C PRO A 42 -14.27 -12.16 -4.10
N ASP A 43 -15.42 -12.85 -4.06
CA ASP A 43 -15.96 -13.39 -2.82
C ASP A 43 -15.37 -14.78 -2.49
N THR A 44 -14.70 -15.42 -3.45
CA THR A 44 -14.07 -16.75 -3.29
C THR A 44 -12.57 -16.77 -3.58
N ASP A 45 -12.06 -15.80 -4.35
CA ASP A 45 -10.64 -15.64 -4.66
C ASP A 45 -10.05 -14.43 -3.92
N LEU A 46 -9.20 -14.71 -2.92
CA LEU A 46 -8.55 -13.69 -2.10
C LEU A 46 -7.33 -13.05 -2.77
N ARG A 47 -6.82 -13.61 -3.88
CA ARG A 47 -5.57 -13.15 -4.50
C ARG A 47 -5.61 -11.68 -4.92
N PRO A 48 -6.70 -11.13 -5.50
CA PRO A 48 -6.77 -9.70 -5.83
C PRO A 48 -6.66 -8.78 -4.61
N PHE A 49 -7.25 -9.17 -3.47
CA PHE A 49 -7.19 -8.42 -2.22
C PHE A 49 -5.79 -8.46 -1.61
N LEU A 50 -5.16 -9.63 -1.60
CA LEU A 50 -3.80 -9.79 -1.11
C LEU A 50 -2.80 -8.99 -1.97
N ALA A 51 -2.95 -9.01 -3.29
CA ALA A 51 -2.10 -8.25 -4.20
C ALA A 51 -2.19 -6.73 -3.93
N VAL A 52 -3.41 -6.18 -3.86
CA VAL A 52 -3.61 -4.75 -3.59
C VAL A 52 -3.14 -4.36 -2.20
N GLY A 53 -3.48 -5.13 -1.17
CA GLY A 53 -3.07 -4.85 0.22
C GLY A 53 -1.56 -4.94 0.43
N ALA A 54 -0.88 -5.83 -0.30
CA ALA A 54 0.57 -5.94 -0.26
C ALA A 54 1.25 -4.72 -0.90
N VAL A 55 0.74 -4.23 -2.05
CA VAL A 55 1.19 -2.96 -2.67
C VAL A 55 0.96 -1.78 -1.71
N GLY A 56 -0.23 -1.67 -1.13
CA GLY A 56 -0.55 -0.60 -0.17
C GLY A 56 0.38 -0.61 1.04
N THR A 57 0.70 -1.80 1.56
CA THR A 57 1.67 -1.98 2.65
C THR A 57 3.09 -1.57 2.25
N ALA A 58 3.56 -1.99 1.07
CA ALA A 58 4.88 -1.62 0.55
C ALA A 58 5.05 -0.10 0.43
N LEU A 59 4.04 0.60 -0.12
CA LEU A 59 4.04 2.05 -0.27
C LEU A 59 4.02 2.77 1.08
N ARG A 60 3.23 2.29 2.05
CA ARG A 60 3.19 2.85 3.41
C ARG A 60 4.51 2.65 4.15
N ALA A 61 5.17 1.50 3.98
CA ALA A 61 6.49 1.26 4.54
C ALA A 61 7.55 2.22 3.97
N ALA A 62 7.53 2.45 2.65
CA ALA A 62 8.40 3.43 1.99
C ALA A 62 8.15 4.86 2.52
N HIS A 63 6.88 5.26 2.66
CA HIS A 63 6.51 6.57 3.19
C HIS A 63 6.94 6.75 4.65
N HIS A 64 6.73 5.75 5.51
CA HIS A 64 7.16 5.80 6.91
C HIS A 64 8.69 5.93 7.02
N ARG A 65 9.44 5.16 6.22
CA ARG A 65 10.90 5.25 6.20
C ARG A 65 11.40 6.60 5.67
N TRP A 66 10.73 7.17 4.67
CA TRP A 66 11.03 8.50 4.15
C TRP A 66 10.75 9.59 5.18
N ALA A 67 9.63 9.53 5.89
CA ALA A 67 9.26 10.51 6.92
C ALA A 67 10.25 10.55 8.10
N ALA A 68 10.95 9.44 8.35
CA ALA A 68 12.00 9.35 9.35
C ALA A 68 13.36 9.92 8.90
N LEU A 69 13.53 10.29 7.61
CA LEU A 69 14.77 10.87 7.12
C LEU A 69 14.90 12.34 7.56
N PRO A 70 16.05 12.75 8.15
CA PRO A 70 16.25 14.12 8.61
C PRO A 70 16.08 15.19 7.54
N GLN A 71 16.36 14.86 6.27
CA GLN A 71 16.21 15.73 5.09
C GLN A 71 15.70 14.93 3.89
N GLY A 72 14.63 14.15 4.07
CA GLY A 72 14.07 13.33 3.00
C GLY A 72 13.58 14.17 1.81
N THR A 73 14.12 13.92 0.63
CA THR A 73 13.71 14.58 -0.62
C THR A 73 12.57 13.81 -1.31
N ALA A 74 11.89 14.44 -2.26
CA ALA A 74 10.91 13.72 -3.09
C ALA A 74 11.56 12.56 -3.88
N GLU A 75 12.83 12.71 -4.25
CA GLU A 75 13.61 11.69 -4.94
C GLU A 75 13.91 10.48 -4.03
N ASP A 76 14.20 10.72 -2.75
CA ASP A 76 14.34 9.64 -1.77
C ASP A 76 13.05 8.83 -1.61
N LEU A 77 11.89 9.52 -1.59
CA LEU A 77 10.59 8.84 -1.52
C LEU A 77 10.34 8.01 -2.77
N ALA A 78 10.63 8.55 -3.96
CA ALA A 78 10.49 7.82 -5.22
C ALA A 78 11.37 6.57 -5.23
N ARG A 79 12.64 6.69 -4.83
CA ARG A 79 13.57 5.56 -4.71
C ARG A 79 13.09 4.51 -3.72
N LEU A 80 12.61 4.91 -2.54
CA LEU A 80 12.11 3.98 -1.53
C LEU A 80 10.84 3.25 -2.01
N ARG A 81 9.95 3.92 -2.75
CA ARG A 81 8.77 3.29 -3.34
C ARG A 81 9.14 2.28 -4.42
N GLU A 82 10.07 2.64 -5.30
CA GLU A 82 10.58 1.74 -6.33
C GLU A 82 11.19 0.48 -5.69
N GLN A 83 12.07 0.65 -4.70
CA GLN A 83 12.65 -0.47 -3.96
C GLN A 83 11.58 -1.36 -3.31
N ALA A 84 10.57 -0.77 -2.67
CA ALA A 84 9.51 -1.52 -2.02
C ALA A 84 8.64 -2.32 -3.01
N LEU A 85 8.38 -1.76 -4.20
CA LEU A 85 7.64 -2.45 -5.26
C LEU A 85 8.47 -3.56 -5.92
N GLN A 86 9.78 -3.35 -6.12
CA GLN A 86 10.69 -4.38 -6.62
C GLN A 86 10.72 -5.62 -5.71
N PHE A 87 10.83 -5.42 -4.39
CA PHE A 87 10.77 -6.53 -3.43
C PHE A 87 9.41 -7.24 -3.39
N LEU A 88 8.34 -6.56 -3.80
CA LEU A 88 7.01 -7.13 -3.87
C LEU A 88 6.78 -7.94 -5.15
N ASN A 89 7.31 -7.48 -6.28
CA ASN A 89 7.14 -8.15 -7.58
C ASN A 89 7.91 -9.48 -7.63
N GLU A 90 9.11 -9.56 -7.08
CA GLU A 90 9.94 -10.77 -7.17
C GLU A 90 9.25 -12.04 -6.60
N PRO A 91 8.54 -11.98 -5.46
CA PRO A 91 7.71 -13.09 -4.98
C PRO A 91 6.37 -13.26 -5.72
N LEU A 92 5.71 -12.17 -6.11
CA LEU A 92 4.38 -12.23 -6.74
C LEU A 92 4.46 -12.86 -8.14
N ASP A 93 5.41 -12.44 -8.97
CA ASP A 93 5.55 -12.93 -10.35
C ASP A 93 5.77 -14.45 -10.39
N ARG A 94 6.47 -14.99 -9.37
CA ARG A 94 6.67 -16.43 -9.21
C ARG A 94 5.38 -17.14 -8.80
N HIS A 95 4.61 -16.59 -7.88
CA HIS A 95 3.40 -17.22 -7.35
C HIS A 95 2.23 -17.20 -8.34
N TRP A 96 2.12 -16.17 -9.18
CA TRP A 96 1.08 -16.05 -10.21
C TRP A 96 1.34 -16.90 -11.46
N ALA A 97 2.58 -17.28 -11.73
CA ALA A 97 2.93 -18.15 -12.86
C ALA A 97 2.70 -19.65 -12.59
N GLU A 98 2.56 -20.05 -11.32
CA GLU A 98 2.52 -21.45 -10.87
C GLU A 98 1.10 -21.97 -10.54
N GLY A 99 0.07 -21.13 -10.58
CA GLY A 99 -1.32 -21.49 -10.24
C GLY A 99 -2.32 -21.15 -11.33
#